data_AF-M4DCR7-F1
#
_entry.id   AF-M4DCR7-F1
#
_cell.length_a   1.000
_cell.length_b   1.000
_cell.length_c   1.000
_cell.angle_alpha   90.00
_cell.angle_beta   90.00
_cell.angle_gamma   90.00
#
_symmetry.space_group_name_H-M   'P 1'
#
loop_
_entity.id
_entity.type
_entity.pdbx_description
1 polymer ?
#
loop_
_entity_poly.entity_id
_entity_poly.type
_entity_poly.pdbx_seq_one_letter_code
_entity_poly.pdbx_strand_id
1 'polypeptide(L)'
;MVYSSFELPESLFSCPQLETLILEKLSLVDVPPYADLACLKHLHLLSVRFSCDESFKTLLSICTCLEELVVRRSSYTNVKIYAVNVPTLRSLSIDNSSGKSRPKGVHGFVINAPCLQCFSIRDSFSNYLRFGNMPKLVRSTVNVVCDVMK
;
A
#
# COMPACT_ATOMS: atom_id res chain seq x y z
N MET A 1 -15.89 3.11 14.15
CA MET A 1 -15.67 1.78 13.54
C MET A 1 -14.52 1.12 14.28
N VAL A 2 -14.79 0.02 14.97
CA VAL A 2 -13.77 -0.83 15.60
C VAL A 2 -13.29 -1.79 14.53
N TYR A 3 -12.00 -1.78 14.24
CA TYR A 3 -11.38 -2.74 13.33
C TYR A 3 -10.93 -3.93 14.16
N SER A 4 -11.34 -5.14 13.80
CA SER A 4 -10.83 -6.35 14.44
C SER A 4 -9.36 -6.55 14.09
N SER A 5 -8.59 -7.04 15.04
CA SER A 5 -7.24 -7.56 14.78
C SER A 5 -7.34 -8.80 13.90
N PHE A 6 -6.46 -8.94 12.93
CA PHE A 6 -6.43 -10.09 12.03
C PHE A 6 -5.00 -10.55 11.79
N GLU A 7 -4.77 -11.83 12.05
CA GLU A 7 -3.52 -12.53 11.76
C GLU A 7 -3.71 -13.31 10.45
N LEU A 8 -2.75 -13.20 9.54
CA LEU A 8 -2.76 -14.03 8.33
C LEU A 8 -2.55 -15.49 8.75
N PRO A 9 -3.41 -16.43 8.32
CA PRO A 9 -3.20 -17.86 8.56
C PRO A 9 -1.86 -18.31 7.99
N GLU A 10 -1.09 -19.09 8.76
CA GLU A 10 0.22 -19.60 8.31
C GLU A 10 0.15 -20.41 7.02
N SER A 11 -0.99 -21.05 6.75
CA SER A 11 -1.25 -21.78 5.52
C SER A 11 -1.20 -20.90 4.26
N LEU A 12 -1.43 -19.59 4.37
CA LEU A 12 -1.27 -18.67 3.25
C LEU A 12 0.20 -18.55 2.82
N PHE A 13 1.13 -18.61 3.77
CA PHE A 13 2.57 -18.47 3.48
C PHE A 13 3.17 -19.68 2.77
N SER A 14 2.44 -20.81 2.77
CA SER A 14 2.84 -22.04 2.09
C SER A 14 1.94 -22.34 0.88
N CYS A 15 1.03 -21.45 0.50
CA CYS A 15 0.07 -21.70 -0.56
C CYS A 15 0.66 -21.38 -1.96
N PRO A 16 0.99 -22.39 -2.79
CA PRO A 16 1.71 -22.17 -4.06
C PRO A 16 0.82 -21.59 -5.17
N GLN A 17 -0.48 -21.42 -4.92
CA GLN A 17 -1.46 -20.95 -5.91
C GLN A 17 -2.13 -19.62 -5.51
N LEU A 18 -1.75 -19.04 -4.37
CA LEU A 18 -2.35 -17.80 -3.90
C LEU A 18 -1.84 -16.62 -4.74
N GLU A 19 -2.54 -16.31 -5.83
CA GLU A 19 -2.19 -15.18 -6.69
C GLU A 19 -2.84 -13.85 -6.28
N THR A 20 -3.92 -13.89 -5.50
CA THR A 20 -4.69 -12.70 -5.12
C THR A 20 -5.04 -12.71 -3.64
N LEU A 21 -4.79 -11.60 -2.96
CA LEU A 21 -5.11 -11.38 -1.56
C LEU A 21 -5.81 -10.03 -1.41
N ILE A 22 -7.04 -10.07 -0.88
CA ILE A 22 -7.85 -8.88 -0.64
C ILE A 22 -8.08 -8.78 0.86
N LEU A 23 -7.59 -7.71 1.47
CA LEU A 23 -7.79 -7.42 2.89
C LEU A 23 -8.65 -6.16 2.98
N GLU A 24 -9.79 -6.27 3.65
CA GLU A 24 -10.72 -5.16 3.80
C GLU A 24 -11.13 -4.96 5.26
N LYS A 25 -11.14 -3.69 5.70
CA LYS A 25 -11.73 -3.26 6.98
C LYS A 25 -11.21 -3.99 8.24
N LEU A 26 -9.91 -4.31 8.27
CA LEU A 26 -9.25 -4.97 9.41
C LEU A 26 -8.01 -4.21 9.91
N SER A 27 -7.55 -4.54 11.12
CA SER A 27 -6.21 -4.18 11.59
C SER A 27 -5.32 -5.40 11.42
N LEU A 28 -4.35 -5.31 10.50
CA LEU A 28 -3.45 -6.41 10.21
C LEU A 28 -2.38 -6.49 11.30
N VAL A 29 -2.25 -7.68 11.90
CA VAL A 29 -1.12 -7.99 12.79
C VAL A 29 0.14 -8.14 11.96
N ASP A 30 1.28 -7.74 12.53
CA ASP A 30 2.56 -7.77 11.85
C ASP A 30 2.89 -9.19 11.38
N VAL A 31 3.26 -9.30 10.10
CA VAL A 31 3.59 -10.60 9.49
C VAL A 31 4.90 -11.13 10.04
N PRO A 32 5.03 -12.45 10.26
CA PRO A 32 6.28 -13.04 10.73
C PRO A 32 7.43 -12.82 9.74
N PRO A 33 8.69 -12.71 10.21
CA PRO A 33 9.84 -12.47 9.33
C PRO A 33 10.16 -13.64 8.39
N TYR A 34 9.64 -14.84 8.67
CA TYR A 34 9.77 -16.03 7.84
C TYR A 34 8.62 -16.22 6.83
N ALA A 35 7.62 -15.33 6.86
CA ALA A 35 6.49 -15.42 5.93
C ALA A 35 6.96 -15.18 4.49
N ASP A 36 6.36 -15.91 3.55
CA ASP A 36 6.58 -15.72 2.12
C ASP A 36 5.23 -15.77 1.39
N LEU A 37 5.00 -14.83 0.48
CA LEU A 37 3.84 -14.76 -0.38
C LEU A 37 4.32 -14.67 -1.84
N ALA A 38 5.32 -15.50 -2.19
CA ALA A 38 6.00 -15.46 -3.49
C ALA A 38 5.08 -15.62 -4.71
N CYS A 39 3.96 -16.34 -4.59
CA CYS A 39 3.02 -16.53 -5.70
C CYS A 39 2.02 -15.36 -5.85
N LEU A 40 2.00 -14.42 -4.90
CA LEU A 40 1.03 -13.34 -4.88
C LEU A 40 1.33 -12.29 -5.94
N LYS A 41 0.39 -12.11 -6.87
CA LYS A 41 0.46 -11.15 -7.97
C LYS A 41 -0.40 -9.92 -7.73
N HIS A 42 -1.52 -10.06 -7.02
CA HIS A 42 -2.48 -8.98 -6.78
C HIS A 42 -2.74 -8.82 -5.29
N LEU A 43 -2.43 -7.64 -4.75
CA LEU A 43 -2.66 -7.30 -3.35
C LEU A 43 -3.57 -6.08 -3.24
N HIS A 44 -4.71 -6.26 -2.58
CA HIS A 44 -5.70 -5.19 -2.38
C HIS A 44 -5.81 -4.89 -0.89
N LEU A 45 -5.45 -3.68 -0.50
CA LEU A 45 -5.45 -3.18 0.87
C LEU A 45 -6.54 -2.12 1.01
N LEU A 46 -7.74 -2.56 1.40
CA LEU A 46 -8.94 -1.73 1.42
C LEU A 46 -9.27 -1.33 2.85
N SER A 47 -8.85 -0.13 3.23
CA SER A 47 -9.00 0.40 4.59
C SER A 47 -8.28 -0.41 5.68
N VAL A 48 -7.20 -1.11 5.34
CA VAL A 48 -6.38 -1.90 6.29
C VAL A 48 -5.58 -0.97 7.21
N ARG A 49 -5.55 -1.29 8.51
CA ARG A 49 -4.65 -0.64 9.48
C ARG A 49 -3.41 -1.48 9.71
N PHE A 50 -2.29 -0.80 9.91
CA PHE A 50 -1.00 -1.38 10.26
C PHE A 50 -0.51 -0.79 11.59
N SER A 51 0.38 -1.48 12.29
CA SER A 51 0.93 -1.00 13.56
C SER A 51 1.86 0.20 13.34
N CYS A 52 2.68 0.18 12.28
CA CYS A 52 3.60 1.26 11.90
C CYS A 52 4.00 1.23 10.40
N ASP A 53 4.86 2.15 9.98
CA ASP A 53 5.41 2.23 8.61
C ASP A 53 6.17 0.95 8.22
N GLU A 54 6.89 0.33 9.15
CA GLU A 54 7.66 -0.90 8.90
C GLU A 54 6.74 -2.09 8.61
N SER A 55 5.60 -2.21 9.28
CA SER A 55 4.62 -3.27 9.02
C SER A 55 4.14 -3.31 7.56
N PHE A 56 3.87 -2.13 6.99
CA PHE A 56 3.47 -2.02 5.59
C PHE A 56 4.61 -2.43 4.65
N LYS A 57 5.85 -2.02 4.95
CA LYS A 57 7.03 -2.42 4.18
C LYS A 57 7.27 -3.92 4.24
N THR A 58 7.20 -4.52 5.43
CA THR A 58 7.39 -5.97 5.64
C THR A 58 6.36 -6.77 4.84
N LEU A 59 5.08 -6.35 4.85
CA LEU A 59 4.05 -7.00 4.03
C LEU A 59 4.41 -6.96 2.54
N LEU A 60 4.89 -5.84 2.02
CA LEU A 60 5.28 -5.76 0.61
C LEU A 60 6.54 -6.58 0.31
N SER A 61 7.50 -6.67 1.25
CA SER A 61 8.74 -7.41 1.02
C SER A 61 8.55 -8.92 0.89
N ILE A 62 7.51 -9.48 1.52
CA ILE A 62 7.17 -10.91 1.38
C ILE A 62 6.39 -11.22 0.09
N CYS A 63 5.91 -10.20 -0.65
CA CYS A 63 5.17 -10.37 -1.90
C CYS A 63 6.11 -10.22 -3.11
N THR A 64 7.02 -11.17 -3.32
CA THR A 64 8.14 -11.01 -4.28
C THR A 64 7.72 -10.94 -5.76
N CYS A 65 6.59 -11.53 -6.15
CA CYS A 65 6.06 -11.49 -7.51
C CYS A 65 4.91 -10.49 -7.72
N LEU A 66 4.77 -9.50 -6.83
CA LEU A 66 3.62 -8.59 -6.86
C LEU A 66 3.57 -7.75 -8.14
N GLU A 67 2.50 -7.88 -8.92
CA GLU A 67 2.27 -7.16 -10.18
C GLU A 67 1.24 -6.03 -10.03
N GLU A 68 0.28 -6.16 -9.12
CA GLU A 68 -0.75 -5.16 -8.83
C GLU A 68 -0.88 -4.87 -7.34
N LEU A 69 -0.95 -3.58 -7.03
CA LEU A 69 -1.23 -3.08 -5.69
C LEU A 69 -2.36 -2.06 -5.72
N VAL A 70 -3.42 -2.34 -4.96
CA VAL A 70 -4.51 -1.39 -4.71
C VAL A 70 -4.48 -0.98 -3.24
N VAL A 71 -4.39 0.32 -2.97
CA VAL A 71 -4.41 0.87 -1.62
C VAL A 71 -5.53 1.87 -1.50
N ARG A 72 -6.53 1.58 -0.65
CA ARG A 72 -7.54 2.54 -0.23
C ARG A 72 -7.33 2.84 1.25
N ARG A 73 -6.99 4.07 1.61
CA ARG A 73 -6.70 4.42 3.00
C ARG A 73 -7.95 4.58 3.84
N SER A 74 -7.88 4.08 5.08
CA SER A 74 -8.85 4.40 6.12
C SER A 74 -8.46 5.70 6.83
N SER A 75 -9.44 6.34 7.48
CA SER A 75 -9.22 7.57 8.26
C SER A 75 -8.35 7.39 9.51
N TYR A 76 -7.93 6.16 9.84
CA TYR A 76 -7.29 5.81 11.10
C TYR A 76 -6.16 4.80 10.85
N THR A 77 -5.04 5.28 10.31
CA THR A 77 -3.84 4.47 10.10
C THR A 77 -2.67 5.07 10.88
N ASN A 78 -1.82 4.22 11.45
CA ASN A 78 -0.59 4.64 12.10
C ASN A 78 0.57 4.82 11.10
N VAL A 79 0.36 4.44 9.84
CA VAL A 79 1.35 4.62 8.77
C VAL A 79 1.39 6.09 8.36
N LYS A 80 2.54 6.72 8.57
CA LYS A 80 2.84 8.07 8.11
C LYS A 80 3.28 8.04 6.66
N ILE A 81 4.27 7.21 6.33
CA ILE A 81 4.80 7.08 4.98
C ILE A 81 4.56 5.69 4.42
N TYR A 82 3.74 5.61 3.38
CA TYR A 82 3.57 4.40 2.56
C TYR A 82 4.70 4.34 1.53
N ALA A 83 5.76 3.59 1.86
CA ALA A 83 6.89 3.35 0.96
C ALA A 83 6.61 2.14 0.07
N VAL A 84 6.18 2.39 -1.16
CA VAL A 84 5.96 1.36 -2.18
C VAL A 84 7.26 1.17 -2.96
N ASN A 85 8.09 0.22 -2.52
CA ASN A 85 9.34 -0.14 -3.20
C ASN A 85 9.24 -1.56 -3.77
N VAL A 86 8.54 -1.69 -4.91
CA VAL A 86 8.19 -2.99 -5.50
C VAL A 86 8.62 -2.98 -6.98
N PRO A 87 9.75 -3.61 -7.32
CA PRO A 87 10.32 -3.53 -8.67
C PRO A 87 9.54 -4.31 -9.73
N THR A 88 8.73 -5.29 -9.31
CA THR A 88 7.86 -6.12 -10.15
C THR A 88 6.52 -5.47 -10.48
N LEU A 89 6.14 -4.41 -9.74
CA LEU A 89 4.82 -3.80 -9.81
C LEU A 89 4.56 -3.18 -11.19
N ARG A 90 3.44 -3.55 -11.81
CA ARG A 90 2.97 -3.08 -13.13
C ARG A 90 1.75 -2.16 -13.01
N SER A 91 0.92 -2.36 -11.99
CA SER A 91 -0.29 -1.58 -11.73
C SER A 91 -0.32 -1.09 -10.29
N LEU A 92 -0.53 0.21 -10.09
CA LEU A 92 -0.69 0.82 -8.78
C LEU A 92 -1.89 1.75 -8.77
N SER A 93 -2.81 1.50 -7.84
CA SER A 93 -3.97 2.36 -7.60
C SER A 93 -4.03 2.78 -6.14
N ILE A 94 -4.06 4.09 -5.90
CA ILE A 94 -4.09 4.70 -4.56
C ILE A 94 -5.32 5.59 -4.45
N ASP A 95 -6.13 5.36 -3.41
CA ASP A 95 -7.17 6.26 -2.95
C ASP A 95 -6.92 6.67 -1.49
N ASN A 96 -6.53 7.92 -1.32
CA ASN A 96 -6.31 8.60 -0.06
C ASN A 96 -7.26 9.81 0.11
N SER A 97 -8.43 9.77 -0.53
CA SER A 97 -9.40 10.87 -0.45
C SER A 97 -10.29 10.85 0.80
N SER A 98 -10.31 9.74 1.53
CA SER A 98 -11.17 9.52 2.71
C SER A 98 -10.51 9.86 4.06
N GLY A 99 -9.34 10.49 4.06
CA GLY A 99 -8.67 10.90 5.27
C GLY A 99 -9.44 11.99 6.02
N LYS A 100 -9.72 11.79 7.32
CA LYS A 100 -10.48 12.75 8.15
C LYS A 100 -9.63 13.53 9.16
N SER A 101 -8.42 13.04 9.49
CA SER A 101 -7.54 13.67 10.49
C SER A 101 -6.07 13.55 10.10
N ARG A 102 -5.46 14.65 9.66
CA ARG A 102 -4.05 14.67 9.21
C ARG A 102 -3.11 14.43 10.38
N PRO A 103 -2.24 13.40 10.32
CA PRO A 103 -1.23 13.22 11.36
C PRO A 103 -0.28 14.42 11.35
N LYS A 104 0.25 14.78 12.53
CA LYS A 104 1.30 15.81 12.64
C LYS A 104 2.56 15.33 11.91
N GLY A 105 3.24 16.25 11.23
CA GLY A 105 4.48 16.00 10.51
C GLY A 105 4.28 15.51 9.07
N VAL A 106 5.32 14.87 8.52
CA VAL A 106 5.34 14.40 7.12
C VAL A 106 4.54 13.12 6.99
N HIS A 107 3.63 13.08 6.02
CA HIS A 107 2.80 11.92 5.71
C HIS A 107 2.40 11.87 4.24
N GLY A 108 2.36 10.64 3.70
CA GLY A 108 1.94 10.37 2.34
C GLY A 108 2.65 9.17 1.74
N PHE A 109 3.15 9.30 0.51
CA PHE A 109 3.59 8.17 -0.29
C PHE A 109 4.98 8.40 -0.91
N VAL A 110 5.78 7.34 -0.91
CA VAL A 110 7.02 7.25 -1.69
C VAL A 110 6.90 6.05 -2.61
N ILE A 111 6.93 6.27 -3.93
CA ILE A 111 6.69 5.24 -4.92
C ILE A 111 7.95 5.03 -5.75
N ASN A 112 8.56 3.86 -5.61
CA ASN A 112 9.70 3.39 -6.39
C ASN A 112 9.31 2.06 -7.05
N ALA A 113 8.79 2.13 -8.27
CA ALA A 113 8.31 0.97 -9.03
C ALA A 113 8.78 1.08 -10.50
N PRO A 114 10.02 0.66 -10.81
CA PRO A 114 10.60 0.82 -12.16
C PRO A 114 9.85 0.10 -13.28
N CYS A 115 9.09 -0.96 -12.97
CA CYS A 115 8.28 -1.67 -13.96
C CYS A 115 6.84 -1.17 -14.10
N LEU A 116 6.47 -0.09 -13.41
CA LEU A 116 5.09 0.40 -13.37
C LEU A 116 4.63 0.87 -14.76
N GLN A 117 3.47 0.39 -15.20
CA GLN A 117 2.86 0.70 -16.50
C GLN A 117 1.57 1.49 -16.34
N CYS A 118 0.78 1.17 -15.31
CA CYS A 118 -0.46 1.86 -14.97
C CYS A 118 -0.36 2.44 -13.56
N PHE A 119 -0.62 3.75 -13.44
CA PHE A 119 -0.60 4.45 -12.18
C PHE A 119 -1.88 5.28 -11.99
N SER A 120 -2.53 5.17 -10.84
CA SER A 120 -3.62 6.05 -10.47
C SER A 120 -3.47 6.48 -9.02
N ILE A 121 -3.57 7.77 -8.76
CA ILE A 121 -3.61 8.31 -7.41
C ILE A 121 -4.72 9.36 -7.28
N ARG A 122 -5.57 9.19 -6.27
CA ARG A 122 -6.48 10.20 -5.75
C ARG A 122 -6.06 10.52 -4.33
N ASP A 123 -5.53 11.71 -4.08
CA ASP A 123 -4.99 12.07 -2.78
C ASP A 123 -5.33 13.52 -2.42
N SER A 124 -6.16 13.71 -1.40
CA SER A 124 -6.52 15.04 -0.87
C SER A 124 -6.00 15.25 0.54
N PHE A 125 -5.04 14.44 0.98
CA PHE A 125 -4.72 14.30 2.39
C PHE A 125 -3.22 14.30 2.69
N SER A 126 -2.39 13.75 1.81
CA SER A 126 -0.93 13.76 2.00
C SER A 126 -0.34 15.17 1.88
N ASN A 127 0.68 15.46 2.69
CA ASN A 127 1.52 16.64 2.52
C ASN A 127 2.89 16.32 1.89
N TYR A 128 3.14 15.04 1.57
CA TYR A 128 4.37 14.59 0.95
C TYR A 128 4.12 13.45 -0.03
N LEU A 129 4.48 13.68 -1.29
CA LEU A 129 4.47 12.68 -2.36
C LEU A 129 5.83 12.69 -3.05
N ARG A 130 6.44 11.52 -3.17
CA ARG A 130 7.66 11.35 -3.93
C ARG A 130 7.50 10.21 -4.91
N PHE A 131 7.72 10.52 -6.18
CA PHE A 131 7.74 9.55 -7.26
C PHE A 131 9.19 9.31 -7.69
N GLY A 132 9.64 8.06 -7.65
CA GLY A 132 10.88 7.61 -8.26
C GLY A 132 10.75 7.55 -9.78
N ASN A 133 11.85 7.15 -10.43
CA ASN A 133 11.84 6.97 -11.88
C ASN A 133 10.95 5.78 -12.27
N MET A 134 10.01 6.00 -13.19
CA MET A 134 9.04 5.00 -13.68
C MET A 134 9.11 4.95 -15.22
N PRO A 135 10.21 4.42 -15.80
CA PRO A 135 10.48 4.53 -17.23
C PRO A 135 9.51 3.74 -18.11
N LYS A 136 8.75 2.79 -17.55
CA LYS A 136 7.77 1.97 -18.28
C LYS A 136 6.33 2.49 -18.18
N LEU A 137 6.11 3.66 -17.60
CA LEU A 137 4.78 4.19 -17.35
C LEU A 137 4.08 4.53 -18.67
N VAL A 138 2.95 3.87 -18.94
CA VAL A 138 2.15 4.05 -20.15
C VAL A 138 0.92 4.91 -19.87
N ARG A 139 0.28 4.72 -18.72
CA ARG A 139 -0.96 5.42 -18.36
C ARG A 139 -0.90 5.91 -16.92
N SER A 140 -1.26 7.16 -16.72
CA SER A 140 -1.35 7.77 -15.39
C SER A 140 -2.58 8.65 -15.21
N THR A 141 -3.22 8.52 -14.04
CA THR A 141 -4.23 9.47 -13.57
C THR A 141 -3.80 10.02 -12.21
N VAL A 142 -3.60 11.33 -12.12
CA VAL A 142 -3.14 11.98 -10.90
C VAL A 142 -4.15 13.05 -10.51
N ASN A 143 -4.84 12.84 -9.39
CA ASN A 143 -5.75 13.80 -8.78
C ASN A 143 -5.27 14.06 -7.35
N VAL A 144 -4.46 15.10 -7.18
CA VAL A 144 -3.86 15.46 -5.90
C VAL A 144 -4.29 16.86 -5.49
N VAL A 145 -4.78 17.01 -4.27
CA VAL A 145 -5.08 18.30 -3.66
C VAL A 145 -4.06 18.55 -2.56
N CYS A 146 -3.08 19.42 -2.85
CA CYS A 146 -2.12 19.90 -1.86
C CYS A 146 -2.66 21.19 -1.25
N ASP A 147 -2.81 21.24 0.07
CA ASP A 147 -2.96 22.54 0.73
C ASP A 147 -1.62 23.27 0.65
N VAL A 148 -1.62 24.46 0.05
CA VAL A 148 -0.47 25.35 0.07
C VAL A 148 -0.23 25.70 1.53
N MET A 149 0.86 25.21 2.11
CA MET A 149 1.27 25.59 3.45
C MET A 149 1.52 27.10 3.44
N LYS A 150 0.70 27.86 4.19
CA LYS A 150 0.94 29.26 4.52
C LYS A 150 2.05 29.36 5.55
#